data_AF-A0A1S1TGK3-F1
#
_entry.id   AF-A0A1S1TGK3-F1
#
_cell.length_a   1.000
_cell.length_b   1.000
_cell.length_c   1.000
_cell.angle_alpha   90.00
_cell.angle_beta   90.00
_cell.angle_gamma   90.00
#
_symmetry.space_group_name_H-M   'P 1'
#
loop_
_entity.id
_entity.type
_entity.pdbx_description
1 polymer ?
#
loop_
_entity_poly.entity_id
_entity_poly.type
_entity_poly.pdbx_seq_one_letter_code
_entity_poly.pdbx_strand_id
1 'polypeptide(L)'
;MASCKIGHVYIVKTSLTDPPKAKFALCVCVEEGYFVWINSDARRHGKDQLPLKQGCHPLIRHDSVLDLSRVVAHPSHELEEAREFPAISKSLCTEIVGKIDRGLSVMPRRQAKVIADNLRTLL
;
A
#
# COMPACT_ATOMS: atom_id res chain seq x y z
N MET A 1 15.36 -11.23 7.59
CA MET A 1 14.34 -10.36 6.96
C MET A 1 13.29 -11.25 6.32
N ALA A 2 12.04 -11.17 6.75
CA ALA A 2 10.94 -11.71 5.94
C ALA A 2 11.00 -11.06 4.55
N SER A 3 11.14 -11.88 3.50
CA SER A 3 11.22 -11.38 2.12
C SER A 3 9.85 -10.88 1.72
N CYS A 4 9.61 -9.58 1.91
CA CYS A 4 8.43 -8.92 1.38
C CYS A 4 8.44 -9.01 -0.15
N LYS A 5 7.26 -9.07 -0.76
CA LYS A 5 7.09 -9.21 -2.21
C LYS A 5 6.26 -8.05 -2.75
N ILE A 6 6.69 -7.46 -3.85
CA ILE A 6 5.98 -6.37 -4.52
C ILE A 6 4.54 -6.84 -4.84
N GLY A 7 3.56 -5.99 -4.56
CA GLY A 7 2.15 -6.24 -4.82
C GLY A 7 1.44 -7.08 -3.75
N HIS A 8 2.17 -7.75 -2.85
CA HIS A 8 1.58 -8.48 -1.73
C HIS A 8 1.07 -7.53 -0.65
N VAL A 9 -0.02 -7.93 0.02
CA VAL A 9 -0.59 -7.19 1.13
C VAL A 9 -0.22 -7.89 2.44
N TYR A 10 0.14 -7.10 3.44
CA TYR A 10 0.55 -7.57 4.76
C TYR A 10 -0.37 -6.99 5.83
N ILE A 11 -0.69 -7.78 6.85
CA ILE A 11 -1.20 -7.24 8.11
C ILE A 11 0.00 -7.04 9.03
N VAL A 12 0.34 -5.78 9.30
CA VAL A 12 1.49 -5.38 10.12
C VAL A 12 0.98 -4.73 11.40
N LYS A 13 1.36 -5.24 12.57
CA LYS A 13 1.13 -4.56 13.84
C LYS A 13 2.15 -3.43 13.97
N THR A 14 1.70 -2.19 13.79
CA THR A 14 2.63 -1.07 13.65
C THR A 14 2.55 -0.09 14.80
N SER A 15 3.74 0.34 15.23
CA SER A 15 3.99 1.44 16.17
C SER A 15 3.96 2.82 15.49
N LEU A 16 3.88 2.88 14.15
CA LEU A 16 3.82 4.10 13.35
C LEU A 16 2.48 4.86 13.46
N THR A 17 1.58 4.39 14.31
CA THR A 17 0.35 5.08 14.69
C THR A 17 0.23 5.06 16.21
N ASP A 18 -0.38 6.11 16.76
CA ASP A 18 -0.70 6.18 18.18
C ASP A 18 -2.24 6.18 18.36
N PRO A 19 -2.81 5.20 19.08
CA PRO A 19 -2.14 4.03 19.64
C PRO A 19 -1.67 3.04 18.54
N PRO A 20 -0.67 2.18 18.83
CA PRO A 20 -0.23 1.12 17.92
C PRO A 20 -1.38 0.20 17.52
N LYS A 21 -1.46 -0.14 16.23
CA LYS A 21 -2.52 -1.01 15.71
C LYS A 21 -2.10 -1.78 14.48
N ALA A 22 -2.90 -2.80 14.14
CA ALA A 22 -2.76 -3.50 12.87
C ALA A 22 -3.11 -2.57 11.70
N LYS A 23 -2.28 -2.61 10.66
CA LYS A 23 -2.48 -1.93 9.39
C LYS A 23 -2.37 -2.92 8.24
N PHE A 24 -3.19 -2.69 7.22
CA PHE A 24 -3.07 -3.39 5.94
C PHE A 24 -2.07 -2.59 5.11
N ALA A 25 -0.95 -3.20 4.76
CA ALA A 25 0.17 -2.57 4.09
C ALA A 25 0.43 -3.28 2.76
N LEU A 26 0.29 -2.56 1.65
CA LEU A 26 0.66 -3.04 0.32
C LEU A 26 2.14 -2.76 0.11
N CYS A 27 2.93 -3.81 -0.16
CA CYS A 27 4.34 -3.66 -0.51
C CYS A 27 4.47 -3.11 -1.95
N VAL A 28 5.13 -1.97 -2.09
CA VAL A 28 5.26 -1.26 -3.38
C VAL A 28 6.71 -1.10 -3.85
N CYS A 29 7.69 -1.31 -2.97
CA CYS A 29 9.09 -1.45 -3.34
C CYS A 29 9.84 -2.20 -2.24
N VAL A 30 10.45 -3.34 -2.57
CA VAL A 30 11.16 -4.17 -1.57
C VAL A 30 12.51 -3.57 -1.21
N GLU A 31 13.25 -3.08 -2.21
CA GLU A 31 14.59 -2.50 -2.04
C GLU A 31 14.59 -1.30 -1.10
N GLU A 32 13.62 -0.39 -1.30
CA GLU A 32 13.45 0.81 -0.46
C GLU A 32 12.59 0.55 0.79
N GLY A 33 12.05 -0.66 0.96
CA GLY A 33 11.14 -1.00 2.05
C GLY A 33 9.84 -0.18 2.06
N TYR A 34 9.35 0.25 0.89
CA TYR A 34 8.17 1.09 0.79
C TYR A 34 6.88 0.28 0.81
N PHE A 35 5.97 0.74 1.66
CA PHE A 35 4.59 0.31 1.73
C PHE A 35 3.66 1.51 1.57
N VAL A 36 2.41 1.23 1.17
CA VAL A 36 1.29 2.15 1.29
C VAL A 36 0.19 1.49 2.09
N TRP A 37 -0.57 2.27 2.87
CA TRP A 37 -1.59 1.71 3.75
C TRP A 37 -2.95 1.65 3.07
N ILE A 38 -3.70 0.62 3.45
CA ILE A 38 -5.12 0.51 3.19
C ILE A 38 -5.85 0.82 4.49
N ASN A 39 -6.77 1.78 4.42
CA ASN A 39 -7.59 2.23 5.55
C ASN A 39 -9.06 1.90 5.27
N SER A 40 -9.83 1.62 6.32
CA SER A 40 -11.29 1.46 6.21
C SER A 40 -11.95 2.77 5.79
N ASP A 41 -11.47 3.90 6.32
CA ASP A 41 -11.99 5.23 6.04
C ASP A 41 -10.97 6.09 5.30
N ALA A 42 -11.48 6.99 4.45
CA ALA A 42 -10.67 8.03 3.85
C ALA A 42 -10.08 8.97 4.92
N ARG A 43 -8.84 9.38 4.71
CA ARG A 43 -8.18 10.48 5.42
C ARG A 43 -8.92 11.78 5.17
N ARG A 44 -9.01 12.60 6.21
CA ARG A 44 -9.69 13.92 6.20
C ARG A 44 -9.21 14.86 5.11
N HIS A 45 -7.95 14.78 4.68
CA HIS A 45 -7.42 15.65 3.62
C HIS A 45 -7.94 15.30 2.23
N GLY A 46 -8.51 14.12 2.00
CA GLY A 46 -9.07 13.71 0.70
C GLY A 46 -8.05 13.47 -0.42
N LYS A 47 -6.83 13.99 -0.32
CA LYS A 47 -5.78 13.90 -1.35
C LYS A 47 -5.17 12.50 -1.50
N ASP A 48 -4.83 12.15 -2.73
CA ASP A 48 -4.07 10.96 -3.13
C ASP A 48 -4.61 9.65 -2.54
N GLN A 49 -5.92 9.48 -2.63
CA GLN A 49 -6.61 8.30 -2.14
C GLN A 49 -7.30 7.58 -3.30
N LEU A 50 -7.16 6.26 -3.33
CA LEU A 50 -7.82 5.40 -4.30
C LEU A 50 -8.89 4.56 -3.58
N PRO A 51 -10.18 4.75 -3.88
CA PRO A 51 -11.24 3.90 -3.34
C PRO A 51 -11.03 2.43 -3.74
N LEU A 52 -11.18 1.52 -2.80
CA LEU A 52 -11.13 0.08 -3.00
C LEU A 52 -12.51 -0.50 -2.73
N LYS A 53 -13.05 -1.25 -3.69
CA LYS A 53 -14.33 -1.94 -3.52
C LYS A 53 -14.18 -3.20 -2.70
N GLN A 54 -15.19 -3.50 -1.89
CA GLN A 54 -15.31 -4.79 -1.22
C GLN A 54 -15.10 -5.93 -2.21
N GLY A 55 -14.25 -6.90 -1.85
CA GLY A 55 -13.93 -8.06 -2.67
C GLY A 55 -12.83 -7.86 -3.70
N CYS A 56 -12.26 -6.65 -3.86
CA CYS A 56 -11.15 -6.42 -4.81
C CYS A 56 -9.86 -7.18 -4.42
N HIS A 57 -9.76 -7.65 -3.18
CA HIS A 57 -8.68 -8.46 -2.65
C HIS A 57 -9.19 -9.26 -1.43
N PRO A 58 -8.68 -10.47 -1.10
CA PRO A 58 -9.19 -11.30 0.01
C PRO A 58 -9.24 -10.62 1.40
N LEU A 59 -8.43 -9.59 1.62
CA LEU A 59 -8.44 -8.78 2.86
C LEU A 59 -9.52 -7.68 2.88
N ILE A 60 -10.01 -7.26 1.72
CA ILE A 60 -10.90 -6.10 1.60
C ILE A 60 -12.34 -6.59 1.71
N ARG A 61 -12.80 -6.76 2.95
CA ARG A 61 -14.14 -7.27 3.27
C ARG A 61 -15.23 -6.19 3.29
N HIS A 62 -14.83 -4.93 3.24
CA HIS A 62 -15.70 -3.76 3.16
C HIS A 62 -15.04 -2.74 2.23
N ASP A 63 -15.81 -1.78 1.70
CA ASP A 63 -15.24 -0.66 0.97
C ASP A 63 -14.16 0.02 1.82
N SER A 64 -13.00 0.25 1.20
CA SER A 64 -11.78 0.71 1.85
C SER A 64 -11.08 1.75 0.97
N VAL A 65 -9.94 2.25 1.40
CA VAL A 65 -9.20 3.29 0.70
C VAL A 65 -7.71 3.00 0.75
N LEU A 66 -7.05 2.95 -0.41
CA LEU A 66 -5.60 2.93 -0.52
C LEU A 66 -5.07 4.37 -0.42
N ASP A 67 -4.18 4.59 0.55
CA ASP A 67 -3.57 5.89 0.84
C ASP A 67 -2.25 6.05 0.08
N LEU A 68 -2.30 6.74 -1.05
CA LEU A 68 -1.14 7.10 -1.87
C LEU A 68 -0.60 8.50 -1.52
N SER A 69 -0.95 9.07 -0.36
CA SER A 69 -0.42 10.39 0.04
C SER A 69 1.00 10.30 0.61
N ARG A 70 1.42 9.12 1.06
CA ARG A 70 2.75 8.87 1.64
C ARG A 70 3.16 7.42 1.48
N VAL A 71 4.47 7.17 1.48
CA VAL A 71 5.04 5.86 1.73
C VAL A 71 5.33 5.69 3.22
N VAL A 72 5.35 4.45 3.68
CA VAL A 72 5.79 4.06 5.03
C VAL A 72 6.81 2.95 4.93
N ALA A 73 7.81 3.01 5.79
CA ALA A 73 8.82 1.96 5.94
C ALA A 73 8.64 1.34 7.31
N HIS A 74 8.22 0.07 7.35
CA HIS A 74 8.02 -0.66 8.59
C HIS A 74 9.38 -1.16 9.12
N PRO A 75 9.64 -1.06 10.44
CA PRO A 75 10.79 -1.72 11.06
C PRO A 75 10.80 -3.22 10.79
N SER A 76 12.00 -3.81 10.63
CA SER A 76 12.16 -5.23 10.27
C SER A 76 11.45 -6.18 11.24
N HIS A 77 11.44 -5.89 12.55
CA HIS A 77 10.76 -6.70 13.54
C HIS A 77 9.23 -6.70 13.36
N GLU A 78 8.63 -5.59 12.91
CA GLU A 78 7.19 -5.55 12.60
C GLU A 78 6.87 -6.43 11.37
N LEU A 79 7.81 -6.55 10.42
CA LEU A 79 7.66 -7.35 9.22
C LEU A 79 7.90 -8.84 9.45
N GLU A 80 8.72 -9.22 10.43
CA GLU A 80 8.95 -10.62 10.82
C GLU A 80 7.70 -11.24 11.44
N GLU A 81 6.89 -10.45 12.13
CA GLU A 81 5.60 -10.85 12.69
C GLU A 81 4.41 -10.60 11.74
N ALA A 82 4.66 -10.03 10.57
CA ALA A 82 3.61 -9.65 9.64
C ALA A 82 2.96 -10.89 8.99
N ARG A 83 1.64 -10.84 8.85
CA ARG A 83 0.91 -11.86 8.11
C ARG A 83 0.82 -11.49 6.64
N GLU A 84 1.42 -12.29 5.77
CA GLU A 84 1.36 -12.15 4.30
C GLU A 84 0.00 -12.62 3.75
N PHE A 85 -0.48 -11.88 2.76
CA PHE A 85 -1.62 -12.22 1.91
C PHE A 85 -1.20 -12.13 0.43
N PRO A 86 -2.01 -12.70 -0.48
CA PRO A 86 -1.70 -12.70 -1.91
C PRO A 86 -1.42 -11.31 -2.49
N ALA A 87 -0.83 -11.29 -3.69
CA ALA A 87 -0.69 -10.08 -4.47
C ALA A 87 -2.06 -9.48 -4.85
N ILE A 88 -2.10 -8.16 -5.01
CA ILE A 88 -3.22 -7.47 -5.66
C ILE A 88 -3.42 -7.99 -7.08
N SER A 89 -4.66 -7.92 -7.58
CA SER A 89 -4.95 -8.28 -8.96
C SER A 89 -4.26 -7.35 -9.96
N LYS A 90 -4.05 -7.82 -11.19
CA LYS A 90 -3.54 -6.98 -12.29
C LYS A 90 -4.43 -5.77 -12.56
N SER A 91 -5.74 -5.90 -12.40
CA SER A 91 -6.69 -4.78 -12.54
C SER A 91 -6.45 -3.70 -11.50
N LEU A 92 -6.37 -4.06 -10.21
CA LEU A 92 -6.08 -3.12 -9.14
C LEU A 92 -4.70 -2.49 -9.29
N CYS A 93 -3.70 -3.29 -9.69
CA CYS A 93 -2.37 -2.77 -9.99
C CYS A 93 -2.40 -1.69 -11.10
N THR A 94 -3.14 -1.95 -12.18
CA THR A 94 -3.33 -1.00 -13.29
C THR A 94 -4.02 0.28 -12.82
N GLU A 95 -5.03 0.18 -11.96
CA GLU A 95 -5.70 1.35 -11.37
C GLU A 95 -4.77 2.21 -10.52
N ILE A 96 -3.91 1.57 -9.71
CA ILE A 96 -2.92 2.26 -8.88
C ILE A 96 -1.89 2.99 -9.76
N VAL A 97 -1.30 2.29 -10.73
CA VAL A 97 -0.33 2.88 -11.67
C VAL A 97 -0.98 4.03 -12.43
N GLY A 98 -2.19 3.84 -12.96
CA GLY A 98 -2.93 4.89 -13.67
C GLY A 98 -3.25 6.09 -12.78
N LYS A 99 -3.53 5.89 -11.49
CA LYS A 99 -3.71 6.98 -10.52
C LYS A 99 -2.42 7.77 -10.30
N ILE A 100 -1.27 7.09 -10.23
CA ILE A 100 0.04 7.71 -10.10
C ILE A 100 0.41 8.50 -11.38
N ASP A 101 0.18 7.92 -12.55
CA ASP A 101 0.52 8.53 -13.84
C ASP A 101 -0.29 9.80 -14.13
N ARG A 102 -1.53 9.88 -13.64
CA ARG A 102 -2.34 11.11 -13.67
C ARG A 102 -1.83 12.22 -12.73
N GLY A 103 -0.87 11.89 -11.87
CA GLY A 103 -0.29 12.81 -10.90
C GLY A 103 -0.91 12.66 -9.50
N LEU A 104 -0.02 12.70 -8.51
CA LEU A 104 -0.36 12.79 -7.09
C LEU A 104 -0.08 14.22 -6.60
N SER A 105 -0.88 14.68 -5.65
CA SER A 105 -0.85 16.05 -5.14
C SER A 105 0.14 16.26 -3.98
N VAL A 106 0.39 15.22 -3.20
CA VAL A 106 1.15 15.24 -1.95
C VAL A 106 2.37 14.34 -2.03
N MET A 107 2.23 13.14 -2.60
CA MET A 107 3.35 12.21 -2.70
C MET A 107 4.49 12.79 -3.54
N PRO A 108 5.75 12.80 -3.04
CA PRO A 108 6.90 13.24 -3.81
C PRO A 108 7.04 12.49 -5.15
N ARG A 109 7.29 13.22 -6.23
CA ARG A 109 7.39 12.66 -7.60
C ARG A 109 8.37 11.49 -7.71
N ARG A 110 9.51 11.57 -7.01
CA ARG A 110 10.51 10.50 -6.99
C ARG A 110 9.94 9.20 -6.41
N GLN A 111 9.23 9.29 -5.28
CA GLN A 111 8.62 8.12 -4.64
C GLN A 111 7.48 7.57 -5.51
N ALA A 112 6.62 8.44 -6.03
CA ALA A 112 5.55 8.04 -6.95
C ALA A 112 6.09 7.29 -8.17
N LYS A 113 7.19 7.77 -8.77
CA LYS A 113 7.87 7.10 -9.88
C LYS A 113 8.40 5.72 -9.49
N VAL A 114 9.09 5.60 -8.36
CA VAL A 114 9.61 4.31 -7.87
C VAL A 114 8.47 3.30 -7.68
N ILE A 115 7.36 3.72 -7.06
CA ILE A 115 6.19 2.86 -6.87
C ILE A 115 5.62 2.40 -8.20
N ALA A 116 5.40 3.32 -9.15
CA ALA A 116 4.83 2.99 -10.45
C ALA A 116 5.73 2.02 -11.23
N ASP A 117 7.04 2.26 -11.25
CA ASP A 117 8.00 1.40 -11.96
C ASP A 117 8.05 -0.01 -11.36
N ASN A 118 8.00 -0.14 -10.03
CA ASN A 118 7.94 -1.43 -9.35
C ASN A 118 6.61 -2.16 -9.62
N LEU A 119 5.47 -1.47 -9.50
CA LEU A 119 4.16 -2.08 -9.72
C LEU A 119 3.95 -2.52 -11.18
N ARG A 120 4.53 -1.81 -12.15
CA ARG A 120 4.49 -2.21 -13.57
C ARG A 120 5.13 -3.57 -13.84
N THR A 121 6.04 -4.05 -12.98
CA THR A 121 6.60 -5.41 -13.10
C THR A 121 5.58 -6.53 -12.91
N LEU A 122 4.39 -6.20 -12.37
CA LEU A 122 3.30 -7.13 -12.11
C LEU A 122 2.23 -7.15 -13.23
N LEU A 123 2.33 -6.27 -14.22
CA LEU A 123 1.38 -6.14 -15.33
C LEU A 123 1.77 -7.06 -16.49
#